data_AF-A0A2T4YWX9-F1
#
_entry.id   AF-A0A2T4YWX9-F1
#
_cell.length_a   1.000
_cell.length_b   1.000
_cell.length_c   1.000
_cell.angle_alpha   90.00
_cell.angle_beta   90.00
_cell.angle_gamma   90.00
#
_symmetry.space_group_name_H-M   'P 1'
#
loop_
_entity.id
_entity.type
_entity.pdbx_description
1 polymer ?
#
loop_
_entity_poly.entity_id
_entity_poly.type
_entity_poly.pdbx_seq_one_letter_code
_entity_poly.pdbx_strand_id
1 'polypeptide(L)'
;MTGIAEPALSASDKQAFINRYGVTPANANHDQLIKMIEDMFAAGLVTKVEPFPETDKEFAKLLDELRPLSADQLRAKLVISGWLLKPYGEDKMRCQECMYYLVHRRWCDLPELNLPAEPDWWCRLWRI
;
A
#
# COMPACT_ATOMS: atom_id res chain seq x y z
N MET A 1 22.11 -19.04 12.41
CA MET A 1 20.86 -18.31 12.71
C MET A 1 20.43 -17.67 11.41
N THR A 2 19.55 -18.36 10.68
CA THR A 2 19.27 -18.13 9.26
C THR A 2 18.48 -16.84 9.08
N GLY A 3 19.00 -15.93 8.26
CA GLY A 3 18.36 -14.66 7.95
C GLY A 3 17.05 -14.86 7.19
N ILE A 4 16.09 -13.97 7.45
CA ILE A 4 14.94 -13.76 6.57
C ILE A 4 14.92 -12.26 6.28
N ALA A 5 15.84 -11.83 5.41
CA ALA A 5 15.52 -10.72 4.54
C ALA A 5 14.53 -11.31 3.53
N GLU A 6 13.24 -11.01 3.65
CA GLU A 6 12.27 -11.32 2.60
C GLU A 6 12.84 -10.76 1.29
N PRO A 7 13.18 -11.61 0.30
CA PRO A 7 13.88 -11.13 -0.86
C PRO A 7 12.92 -10.27 -1.71
N ALA A 8 13.51 -9.33 -2.45
CA ALA A 8 12.88 -8.65 -3.57
C ALA A 8 11.99 -9.65 -4.33
N LEU A 9 10.76 -9.22 -4.70
CA LEU A 9 9.78 -10.04 -5.44
C LEU A 9 10.45 -11.07 -6.33
N SER A 10 10.09 -12.34 -6.15
CA SER A 10 10.64 -13.40 -6.97
C SER A 10 10.37 -13.08 -8.44
N ALA A 11 11.26 -13.49 -9.34
CA ALA A 11 11.04 -13.31 -10.79
C ALA A 11 9.67 -13.89 -11.24
N SER A 12 9.16 -14.90 -10.51
CA SER A 12 7.84 -15.49 -10.73
C SER A 12 6.70 -14.54 -10.42
N ASP A 13 6.79 -13.74 -9.35
CA ASP A 13 5.75 -12.77 -9.00
C ASP A 13 5.69 -11.62 -10.00
N LYS A 14 6.86 -11.12 -10.44
CA LYS A 14 6.92 -10.11 -11.51
C LYS A 14 6.31 -10.64 -12.80
N GLN A 15 6.60 -11.89 -13.15
CA GLN A 15 6.04 -12.51 -14.33
C GLN A 15 4.52 -12.69 -14.22
N ALA A 16 3.98 -12.97 -13.03
CA ALA A 16 2.54 -13.04 -12.81
C ALA A 16 1.84 -11.69 -13.07
N PHE A 17 2.44 -10.58 -12.63
CA PHE A 17 1.93 -9.24 -12.95
C PHE A 17 1.95 -8.96 -14.45
N ILE A 18 3.06 -9.24 -15.11
CA ILE A 18 3.18 -9.06 -16.57
C ILE A 18 2.16 -9.91 -17.31
N ASN A 19 1.97 -11.18 -16.91
CA ASN A 19 1.02 -12.07 -17.56
C ASN A 19 -0.44 -11.60 -17.38
N ARG A 20 -0.79 -11.03 -16.23
CA ARG A 20 -2.17 -10.60 -15.93
C ARG A 20 -2.49 -9.18 -16.41
N TYR A 21 -1.54 -8.25 -16.31
CA TYR A 21 -1.76 -6.81 -16.54
C TYR A 21 -0.87 -6.22 -17.65
N GLY A 22 0.06 -7.00 -18.21
CA GLY A 22 1.01 -6.56 -19.24
C GLY A 22 2.20 -5.76 -18.71
N VAL A 23 2.18 -5.32 -17.45
CA VAL A 23 3.21 -4.45 -16.83
C VAL A 23 3.45 -4.84 -15.38
N THR A 24 4.62 -4.46 -14.84
CA THR A 24 4.91 -4.58 -13.41
C THR A 24 4.37 -3.35 -12.66
N PRO A 25 4.11 -3.45 -11.33
CA PRO A 25 3.62 -2.31 -10.57
C PRO A 25 4.54 -1.07 -10.64
N ALA A 26 5.87 -1.24 -10.75
CA ALA A 26 6.78 -0.10 -10.89
C ALA A 26 6.60 0.71 -12.19
N ASN A 27 6.05 0.08 -13.25
CA ASN A 27 5.85 0.69 -14.57
C ASN A 27 4.36 0.90 -14.90
N ALA A 28 3.47 0.57 -13.97
CA ALA A 28 2.04 0.68 -14.16
C ALA A 28 1.60 2.14 -14.05
N ASN A 29 0.64 2.53 -14.89
CA ASN A 29 -0.03 3.82 -14.75
C ASN A 29 -1.04 3.81 -13.59
N HIS A 30 -1.65 4.97 -13.33
CA HIS A 30 -2.62 5.16 -12.24
C HIS A 30 -3.76 4.13 -12.26
N ASP A 31 -4.46 3.99 -13.38
CA ASP A 31 -5.62 3.09 -13.49
C ASP A 31 -5.20 1.61 -13.38
N GLN A 32 -4.04 1.26 -13.92
CA GLN A 32 -3.47 -0.08 -13.80
C GLN A 32 -3.15 -0.41 -12.34
N LEU A 33 -2.53 0.51 -11.60
CA LEU A 33 -2.22 0.31 -10.19
C LEU A 33 -3.49 0.18 -9.34
N ILE A 34 -4.51 1.01 -9.56
CA ILE A 34 -5.80 0.87 -8.88
C ILE A 34 -6.38 -0.52 -9.14
N LYS A 35 -6.46 -0.93 -10.41
CA LYS A 35 -6.98 -2.26 -10.77
C LYS A 35 -6.18 -3.39 -10.13
N MET A 36 -4.86 -3.29 -10.09
CA MET A 36 -4.00 -4.28 -9.41
C MET A 36 -4.32 -4.37 -7.93
N ILE A 37 -4.52 -3.24 -7.25
CA ILE A 37 -4.88 -3.18 -5.83
C ILE A 37 -6.25 -3.83 -5.63
N GLU A 38 -7.27 -3.39 -6.37
CA GLU A 38 -8.64 -3.94 -6.28
C GLU A 38 -8.69 -5.45 -6.53
N ASP A 39 -8.00 -5.93 -7.57
CA ASP A 39 -7.91 -7.36 -7.87
C ASP A 39 -7.26 -8.15 -6.73
N MET A 40 -6.26 -7.59 -6.04
CA MET A 40 -5.65 -8.24 -4.87
C MET A 40 -6.65 -8.36 -3.71
N PHE A 41 -7.40 -7.30 -3.43
CA PHE A 41 -8.43 -7.33 -2.38
C PHE A 41 -9.61 -8.24 -2.76
N ALA A 42 -10.02 -8.25 -4.03
CA ALA A 42 -11.02 -9.18 -4.54
C ALA A 42 -10.56 -10.64 -4.47
N ALA A 43 -9.26 -10.88 -4.63
CA ALA A 43 -8.63 -12.19 -4.40
C ALA A 43 -8.46 -12.55 -2.90
N GLY A 44 -8.90 -11.70 -1.98
CA GLY A 44 -8.87 -11.95 -0.54
C GLY A 44 -7.59 -11.48 0.16
N LEU A 45 -6.89 -10.47 -0.35
CA LEU A 45 -5.76 -9.86 0.36
C LEU A 45 -6.22 -9.30 1.71
N VAL A 46 -5.60 -9.79 2.78
CA VAL A 46 -5.75 -9.26 4.15
C VAL A 46 -4.50 -8.48 4.52
N THR A 47 -4.69 -7.25 5.01
CA THR A 47 -3.64 -6.32 5.41
C THR A 47 -3.57 -6.18 6.93
N LYS A 48 -2.45 -5.67 7.46
CA LYS A 48 -2.25 -5.47 8.91
C LYS A 48 -2.81 -4.12 9.35
N VAL A 49 -4.12 -4.08 9.58
CA VAL A 49 -4.85 -2.88 10.02
C VAL A 49 -4.42 -2.44 11.43
N GLU A 50 -4.17 -3.40 12.32
CA GLU A 50 -3.74 -3.17 13.71
C GLU A 50 -2.33 -3.72 13.97
N PRO A 51 -1.55 -3.14 14.90
CA PRO A 51 -1.90 -2.02 15.81
C PRO A 51 -1.74 -0.63 15.16
N PHE A 52 -2.75 0.24 15.22
CA PHE A 52 -2.63 1.59 14.65
C PHE A 52 -1.51 2.40 15.36
N PRO A 53 -0.55 3.00 14.65
CA PRO A 53 0.57 3.72 15.27
C PRO A 53 0.07 5.00 15.92
N GLU A 54 0.01 5.06 17.24
CA GLU A 54 -0.40 6.25 17.99
C GLU A 54 0.77 7.21 18.23
N THR A 55 2.00 6.70 18.18
CA THR A 55 3.22 7.50 18.39
C THR A 55 4.05 7.67 17.13
N ASP A 56 4.81 8.76 17.04
CA ASP A 56 5.76 9.01 15.94
C ASP A 56 6.82 7.90 15.83
N LYS A 57 7.19 7.28 16.96
CA LYS A 57 8.16 6.18 16.98
C LYS A 57 7.62 4.94 16.28
N GLU A 58 6.34 4.61 16.47
CA GLU A 58 5.70 3.48 15.81
C GLU A 58 5.48 3.76 14.33
N PHE A 59 5.10 4.99 13.99
CA PHE A 59 4.98 5.43 12.61
C PHE A 59 6.33 5.33 11.87
N ALA A 60 7.40 5.87 12.46
CA ALA A 60 8.75 5.80 11.88
C ALA A 60 9.22 4.36 11.67
N LYS A 61 8.89 3.42 12.58
CA LYS A 61 9.19 2.00 12.39
C LYS A 61 8.51 1.41 11.15
N LEU A 62 7.24 1.76 10.91
CA LEU A 62 6.53 1.32 9.71
C LEU A 62 7.14 1.91 8.44
N LEU A 63 7.56 3.17 8.48
CA LEU A 63 8.29 3.77 7.37
C LEU A 63 9.62 3.05 7.12
N ASP A 64 10.35 2.69 8.18
CA ASP A 64 11.61 1.94 8.06
C ASP A 64 11.39 0.54 7.46
N GLU A 65 10.24 -0.10 7.72
CA GLU A 65 9.85 -1.36 7.06
C GLU A 65 9.46 -1.18 5.58
N LEU A 66 8.85 -0.05 5.23
CA LEU A 66 8.44 0.24 3.85
C LEU A 66 9.59 0.76 2.97
N ARG A 67 10.54 1.51 3.54
CA ARG A 67 11.67 2.12 2.82
C ARG A 67 12.50 1.15 1.98
N PRO A 68 12.84 -0.08 2.42
CA PRO A 68 13.58 -1.03 1.59
C PRO A 68 12.73 -1.65 0.46
N LEU A 69 11.41 -1.46 0.47
CA LEU A 69 10.53 -2.05 -0.54
C LEU A 69 10.56 -1.27 -1.85
N SER A 70 10.80 -2.01 -2.93
CA SER A 70 10.71 -1.51 -4.30
C SER A 70 9.26 -1.22 -4.72
N ALA A 71 9.06 -0.41 -5.75
CA ALA A 71 7.73 -0.14 -6.31
C ALA A 71 7.04 -1.39 -6.86
N ASP A 72 7.81 -2.39 -7.31
CA ASP A 72 7.24 -3.68 -7.73
C ASP A 72 6.55 -4.39 -6.56
N GLN A 73 7.05 -4.23 -5.31
CA GLN A 73 6.57 -4.89 -4.08
C GLN A 73 5.24 -4.33 -3.56
N LEU A 74 4.30 -4.06 -4.48
CA LEU A 74 2.99 -3.48 -4.21
C LEU A 74 2.25 -4.26 -3.10
N ARG A 75 2.17 -5.59 -3.20
CA ARG A 75 1.48 -6.42 -2.20
C ARG A 75 2.06 -6.24 -0.79
N ALA A 76 3.39 -6.25 -0.66
CA ALA A 76 4.05 -6.08 0.64
C ALA A 76 3.79 -4.68 1.21
N LYS A 77 3.87 -3.65 0.36
CA LYS A 77 3.53 -2.27 0.74
C LYS A 77 2.11 -2.16 1.28
N LEU A 78 1.13 -2.72 0.58
CA LEU A 78 -0.28 -2.70 1.01
C LEU A 78 -0.50 -3.44 2.35
N VAL A 79 0.18 -4.58 2.55
CA VAL A 79 0.05 -5.35 3.79
C VAL A 79 0.66 -4.61 4.99
N ILE A 80 1.88 -4.06 4.84
CA ILE A 80 2.60 -3.38 5.93
C ILE A 80 1.92 -2.05 6.28
N SER A 81 1.50 -1.29 5.26
CA SER A 81 0.75 -0.04 5.45
C SER A 81 -0.70 -0.24 5.89
N GLY A 82 -1.19 -1.48 6.01
CA GLY A 82 -2.54 -1.76 6.49
C GLY A 82 -3.63 -1.20 5.58
N TRP A 83 -3.46 -1.33 4.27
CA TRP A 83 -4.37 -0.74 3.28
C TRP A 83 -5.77 -1.37 3.34
N LEU A 84 -6.81 -0.56 3.17
CA LEU A 84 -8.22 -0.97 3.14
C LEU A 84 -8.96 -0.21 2.04
N LEU A 85 -9.78 -0.91 1.28
CA LEU A 85 -10.64 -0.30 0.25
C LEU A 85 -11.95 0.26 0.80
N LYS A 86 -12.02 0.45 2.12
CA LYS A 86 -13.19 0.94 2.83
C LYS A 86 -12.75 1.84 3.98
N PRO A 87 -13.62 2.75 4.44
CA PRO A 87 -13.34 3.57 5.61
C PRO A 87 -13.12 2.70 6.86
N TYR A 88 -12.26 3.17 7.77
CA TYR A 88 -11.92 2.47 9.01
C TYR A 88 -12.41 3.22 10.25
N GLY A 89 -12.78 2.47 11.30
CA GLY A 89 -13.21 3.02 12.59
C GLY A 89 -14.65 3.57 12.61
N GLU A 90 -15.10 3.99 13.80
CA GLU A 90 -16.43 4.59 14.00
C GLU A 90 -16.54 5.94 13.28
N ASP A 91 -15.44 6.68 13.21
CA ASP A 91 -15.34 7.97 12.52
C ASP A 91 -15.27 7.85 10.99
N LYS A 92 -15.26 6.61 10.45
CA LYS A 92 -15.12 6.33 9.01
C LYS A 92 -13.94 7.10 8.41
N MET A 93 -12.77 6.96 9.01
CA MET A 93 -11.54 7.60 8.56
C MET A 93 -11.25 7.22 7.11
N ARG A 94 -11.02 8.23 6.27
CA ARG A 94 -10.82 8.11 4.83
C ARG A 94 -9.51 8.73 4.38
N CYS A 95 -8.91 8.19 3.31
CA CYS A 95 -7.75 8.78 2.65
C CYS A 95 -8.03 10.24 2.28
N GLN A 96 -9.26 10.59 1.89
CA GLN A 96 -9.65 11.98 1.62
C GLN A 96 -9.33 12.97 2.76
N GLU A 97 -9.37 12.51 4.01
CA GLU A 97 -9.11 13.32 5.21
C GLU A 97 -7.64 13.26 5.65
N CYS A 98 -6.81 12.45 4.97
CA CYS A 98 -5.40 12.25 5.29
C CYS A 98 -4.54 13.42 4.78
N MET A 99 -3.56 13.85 5.58
CA MET A 99 -2.59 14.88 5.22
C MET A 99 -1.80 14.55 3.94
N TYR A 100 -1.54 13.26 3.67
CA TYR A 100 -0.75 12.81 2.52
C TYR A 100 -1.57 12.61 1.25
N TYR A 101 -2.88 12.83 1.27
CA TYR A 101 -3.75 12.55 0.14
C TYR A 101 -3.91 13.75 -0.79
N LEU A 102 -3.55 13.56 -2.06
CA LEU A 102 -3.69 14.56 -3.11
C LEU A 102 -5.03 14.38 -3.83
N VAL A 103 -6.04 15.15 -3.41
CA VAL A 103 -7.42 15.08 -3.92
C VAL A 103 -7.52 15.13 -5.45
N HIS A 104 -6.78 16.04 -6.10
CA HIS A 104 -6.84 16.18 -7.57
C HIS A 104 -6.21 15.01 -8.34
N ARG A 105 -5.32 14.24 -7.69
CA ARG A 105 -4.61 13.12 -8.31
C ARG A 105 -5.08 11.76 -7.82
N ARG A 106 -5.93 11.70 -6.79
CA ARG A 106 -6.33 10.47 -6.10
C ARG A 106 -5.10 9.64 -5.73
N TRP A 107 -4.19 10.28 -5.00
CA TRP A 107 -2.82 9.78 -4.81
C TRP A 107 -2.35 9.98 -3.39
N CYS A 108 -1.64 8.99 -2.84
CA CYS A 108 -0.93 9.10 -1.58
C CYS A 108 0.51 9.57 -1.84
N ASP A 109 0.81 10.80 -1.46
CA ASP A 109 2.13 11.44 -1.64
C ASP A 109 3.16 11.03 -0.58
N LEU A 110 2.85 10.01 0.24
CA LEU A 110 3.82 9.48 1.18
C LEU A 110 4.97 8.83 0.39
N PRO A 111 6.22 9.29 0.49
CA PRO A 111 7.33 8.82 -0.36
C PRO A 111 7.55 7.32 -0.33
N GLU A 112 7.36 6.68 0.83
CA GLU A 112 7.54 5.25 1.02
C GLU A 112 6.46 4.41 0.30
N LEU A 113 5.24 4.94 0.19
CA LEU A 113 4.15 4.29 -0.53
C LEU A 113 4.16 4.73 -1.99
N ASN A 114 3.87 6.01 -2.21
CA ASN A 114 3.73 6.64 -3.51
C ASN A 114 2.82 5.81 -4.43
N LEU A 115 1.56 5.65 -4.02
CA LEU A 115 0.56 4.79 -4.66
C LEU A 115 -0.74 5.57 -4.89
N PRO A 116 -1.54 5.18 -5.91
CA PRO A 116 -2.88 5.72 -6.06
C PRO A 116 -3.77 5.27 -4.91
N ALA A 117 -4.67 6.15 -4.50
CA ALA A 117 -5.63 5.91 -3.44
C ALA A 117 -6.97 6.51 -3.84
N GLU A 118 -8.06 5.78 -3.62
CA GLU A 118 -9.40 6.35 -3.75
C GLU A 118 -9.80 7.08 -2.45
N PRO A 119 -10.73 8.05 -2.52
CA PRO A 119 -11.07 8.89 -1.36
C PRO A 119 -11.61 8.07 -0.18
N ASP A 120 -12.37 7.00 -0.45
CA ASP A 120 -12.99 6.15 0.57
C ASP A 120 -12.06 5.06 1.12
N TRP A 121 -10.82 4.99 0.65
CA TRP A 121 -9.85 4.02 1.15
C TRP A 121 -9.26 4.47 2.49
N TRP A 122 -8.50 3.59 3.12
CA TRP A 122 -7.81 3.89 4.37
C TRP A 122 -6.50 3.13 4.47
N CYS A 123 -5.54 3.65 5.22
CA CYS A 123 -4.32 2.93 5.57
C CYS A 123 -3.92 3.20 7.01
N ARG A 124 -3.15 2.29 7.60
CA ARG A 124 -2.61 2.40 8.96
C ARG A 124 -1.68 3.60 9.15
N LEU A 125 -1.16 4.17 8.06
CA LEU A 125 -0.33 5.39 8.07
C LEU A 125 -1.16 6.68 7.96
N TRP A 126 -2.48 6.59 8.10
CA TRP A 126 -3.37 7.74 8.07
C TRP A 126 -3.07 8.73 9.21
N ARG A 127 -3.07 10.02 8.87
CA ARG A 127 -2.78 11.16 9.76
C ARG A 127 -3.58 12.39 9.32
N ILE A 128 -3.94 13.23 10.28
CA ILE A 128 -4.59 14.54 10.10
C ILE A 128 -3.77 15.64 10.76
#